data_AF-A0A059AZP6-F1
#
_entry.id   AF-A0A059AZP6-F1
#
_cell.length_a   1.000
_cell.length_b   1.000
_cell.length_c   1.000
_cell.angle_alpha   90.00
_cell.angle_beta   90.00
_cell.angle_gamma   90.00
#
_symmetry.space_group_name_H-M   'P 1'
#
loop_
_entity.id
_entity.type
_entity.pdbx_description
1 polymer ?
#
loop_
_entity_poly.entity_id
_entity_poly.type
_entity_poly.pdbx_seq_one_letter_code
_entity_poly.pdbx_strand_id
1 'polypeptide(L)'
;MVQTKDQILGNSLLIVNLLSSLILMGSFSSKASSSSEEAKRSYDVMASSSSEEPKRSYDVMASSSSEKPRRSYDVFLSFRGPDVRNHFLSHLYAALDQVGISTYIDNEELRKGEQISPALMKAIEESQIAIVVFSENYASSTWCLEEISKIMECKEKKGLKVLPVFYKVEPREVRGQKQSYGKAMGEHEIKFGKNSEQVKRWKKALYDAGGLSGWPYTDG
;
A
#
# COMPACT_ATOMS: atom_id res chain seq x y z
N MET A 1 -5.48 3.77 28.55
CA MET A 1 -5.62 2.29 28.51
C MET A 1 -4.23 1.70 28.54
N VAL A 2 -3.94 0.78 29.47
CA VAL A 2 -2.62 0.13 29.58
C VAL A 2 -2.69 -1.16 28.78
N GLN A 3 -1.79 -1.34 27.81
CA GLN A 3 -1.70 -2.58 27.03
C GLN A 3 -1.25 -3.74 27.92
N THR A 4 -1.77 -4.94 27.67
CA THR A 4 -1.27 -6.16 28.33
C THR A 4 0.07 -6.58 27.75
N LYS A 5 0.88 -7.31 28.52
CA LYS A 5 2.16 -7.86 28.01
C LYS A 5 1.93 -8.73 26.78
N ASP A 6 0.86 -9.53 26.78
CA ASP A 6 0.51 -10.40 25.66
C ASP A 6 0.16 -9.61 24.40
N GLN A 7 -0.55 -8.48 24.53
CA GLN A 7 -0.81 -7.56 23.41
C GLN A 7 0.47 -6.95 22.84
N ILE A 8 1.43 -6.61 23.69
CA ILE A 8 2.72 -6.05 23.25
C ILE A 8 3.52 -7.10 22.48
N LEU A 9 3.67 -8.30 23.05
CA LEU A 9 4.36 -9.43 22.42
C LEU A 9 3.71 -9.85 21.10
N GLY A 10 2.37 -9.94 21.06
CA GLY A 10 1.63 -10.27 19.84
C GLY A 10 1.84 -9.25 18.72
N ASN A 11 1.73 -7.95 19.04
CA ASN A 11 2.03 -6.88 18.08
C ASN A 11 3.45 -6.99 17.54
N SER A 12 4.44 -7.19 18.43
CA SER A 12 5.84 -7.33 18.06
C SER A 12 6.07 -8.51 17.11
N LEU A 13 5.49 -9.69 17.39
CA LEU A 13 5.67 -10.87 16.54
C LEU A 13 5.03 -10.69 15.16
N LEU A 14 3.83 -10.13 15.07
CA LEU A 14 3.18 -9.88 13.79
C LEU A 14 3.97 -8.87 12.95
N ILE A 15 4.45 -7.78 13.56
CA ILE A 15 5.27 -6.78 12.88
C ILE A 15 6.57 -7.39 12.37
N VAL A 16 7.27 -8.19 13.19
CA VAL A 16 8.51 -8.87 12.77
C VAL A 16 8.26 -9.81 11.59
N ASN A 17 7.18 -10.60 11.63
CA ASN A 17 6.82 -11.50 10.54
C ASN A 17 6.48 -10.75 9.25
N LEU A 18 5.72 -9.65 9.36
CA LEU A 18 5.36 -8.80 8.22
C LEU A 18 6.61 -8.14 7.61
N LEU A 19 7.50 -7.58 8.43
CA LEU A 19 8.76 -7.00 7.98
C LEU A 19 9.67 -8.03 7.30
N SER A 20 9.81 -9.22 7.89
CA SER A 20 10.59 -10.31 7.29
C SER A 20 10.05 -10.69 5.91
N SER A 21 8.73 -10.76 5.78
CA SER A 21 8.05 -11.04 4.52
C SER A 21 8.29 -9.94 3.47
N LEU A 22 8.23 -8.67 3.89
CA LEU A 22 8.53 -7.52 3.01
C LEU A 22 9.99 -7.58 2.52
N ILE A 23 10.95 -7.80 3.41
CA ILE A 23 12.39 -7.89 3.07
C ILE A 23 12.65 -9.03 2.07
N LEU A 24 12.09 -10.22 2.32
CA LEU A 24 12.16 -11.37 1.41
C LEU A 24 11.55 -11.07 0.03
N MET A 25 10.49 -10.24 -0.01
CA MET A 25 9.77 -9.93 -1.23
C MET A 25 10.37 -8.82 -2.09
N GLY A 26 11.24 -7.96 -1.54
CA GLY A 26 11.61 -6.69 -2.17
C GLY A 26 13.10 -6.34 -2.25
N SER A 27 14.01 -7.13 -1.67
CA SER A 27 15.43 -6.72 -1.54
C SER A 27 15.55 -5.29 -0.97
N PHE A 28 14.80 -4.99 0.08
CA PHE A 28 14.89 -3.71 0.78
C PHE A 28 16.18 -3.68 1.60
N SER A 29 17.08 -2.74 1.27
CA SER A 29 18.32 -2.56 2.03
C SER A 29 18.06 -1.71 3.27
N SER A 30 18.31 -2.26 4.46
CA SER A 30 18.29 -1.48 5.69
C SER A 30 19.33 -0.37 5.61
N LYS A 31 18.95 0.87 5.93
CA LYS A 31 19.94 1.95 6.09
C LYS A 31 20.87 1.59 7.25
N ALA A 32 22.08 1.13 6.94
CA ALA A 32 23.20 1.39 7.83
C ALA A 32 23.47 2.90 7.79
N SER A 33 23.46 3.54 8.95
CA SER A 33 23.84 4.93 9.11
C SER A 33 25.29 5.14 8.69
N SER A 34 25.53 5.79 7.56
CA SER A 34 26.81 6.46 7.29
C SER A 34 26.55 7.83 6.69
N SER A 35 26.88 8.83 7.50
CA SER A 35 27.21 10.20 7.11
C SER A 35 28.37 10.25 6.11
N SER A 36 28.46 11.39 5.41
CA SER A 36 29.55 11.86 4.53
C SER A 36 29.62 11.15 3.17
N GLU A 37 30.00 11.74 2.04
CA GLU A 37 30.72 12.97 1.68
C GLU A 37 30.40 13.21 0.17
N GLU A 38 30.00 14.41 -0.22
CA GLU A 38 30.82 15.36 -1.01
C GLU A 38 30.93 15.15 -2.54
N ALA A 39 30.66 16.28 -3.20
CA ALA A 39 31.25 16.74 -4.46
C ALA A 39 30.63 16.18 -5.77
N LYS A 40 30.40 16.98 -6.82
CA LYS A 40 31.16 18.16 -7.27
C LYS A 40 30.28 19.20 -7.96
N ARG A 41 30.64 20.43 -7.63
CA ARG A 41 30.34 21.72 -8.24
C ARG A 41 31.16 21.90 -9.53
N SER A 42 30.64 22.71 -10.45
CA SER A 42 31.33 23.42 -11.55
C SER A 42 31.72 22.58 -12.78
N TYR A 43 31.58 23.01 -14.04
CA TYR A 43 31.74 24.35 -14.64
C TYR A 43 30.90 24.54 -15.94
N ASP A 44 30.53 25.80 -16.22
CA ASP A 44 30.10 26.33 -17.53
C ASP A 44 31.26 26.41 -18.56
N VAL A 45 30.96 26.56 -19.87
CA VAL A 45 31.49 27.57 -20.83
C VAL A 45 31.19 27.20 -22.30
N MET A 46 30.70 28.18 -23.08
CA MET A 46 30.49 28.17 -24.55
C MET A 46 31.81 28.30 -25.36
N ALA A 47 31.86 27.75 -26.57
CA ALA A 47 32.40 28.42 -27.79
C ALA A 47 32.21 27.59 -29.08
N SER A 48 32.05 28.32 -30.18
CA SER A 48 31.84 27.93 -31.59
C SER A 48 33.09 27.37 -32.32
N SER A 49 32.91 26.47 -33.31
CA SER A 49 33.41 26.64 -34.70
C SER A 49 33.29 25.38 -35.58
N SER A 50 32.70 25.61 -36.77
CA SER A 50 32.76 24.96 -38.11
C SER A 50 33.52 23.66 -38.41
N SER A 51 32.89 22.93 -39.37
CA SER A 51 33.39 22.16 -40.54
C SER A 51 33.59 20.63 -40.51
N GLU A 52 32.78 20.00 -41.37
CA GLU A 52 32.98 18.81 -42.24
C GLU A 52 32.92 17.36 -41.66
N GLU A 53 31.82 16.68 -42.05
CA GLU A 53 31.60 15.22 -42.18
C GLU A 53 32.62 14.56 -43.16
N PRO A 54 32.82 13.21 -43.22
CA PRO A 54 31.80 12.18 -42.96
C PRO A 54 32.29 10.91 -42.22
N LYS A 55 31.36 10.07 -41.72
CA LYS A 55 31.31 8.61 -41.96
C LYS A 55 30.42 7.82 -40.99
N ARG A 56 29.71 6.86 -41.60
CA ARG A 56 29.18 5.59 -41.07
C ARG A 56 27.99 5.68 -40.13
N SER A 57 26.82 5.46 -40.73
CA SER A 57 25.62 4.91 -40.09
C SER A 57 25.94 3.55 -39.46
N TYR A 58 26.27 3.55 -38.17
CA TYR A 58 26.04 2.40 -37.32
C TYR A 58 24.73 2.68 -36.59
N ASP A 59 23.67 1.97 -36.95
CA ASP A 59 22.42 1.99 -36.19
C ASP A 59 22.72 1.45 -34.79
N VAL A 60 22.94 2.35 -33.84
CA VAL A 60 22.95 2.02 -32.42
C VAL A 60 21.54 1.58 -32.09
N MET A 61 21.33 0.27 -32.01
CA MET A 61 20.15 -0.32 -31.37
C MET A 61 20.09 0.24 -29.96
N ALA A 62 19.33 1.32 -29.78
CA ALA A 62 18.91 1.80 -28.49
C ALA A 62 18.09 0.66 -27.87
N SER A 63 18.73 -0.10 -27.01
CA SER A 63 18.02 -1.01 -26.12
C SER A 63 17.09 -0.14 -25.30
N SER A 64 15.80 -0.10 -25.66
CA SER A 64 14.80 0.51 -24.82
C SER A 64 14.66 -0.42 -23.61
N SER A 65 15.55 -0.28 -22.64
CA SER A 65 15.25 -0.74 -21.30
C SER A 65 13.99 0.00 -20.91
N SER A 66 12.87 -0.72 -20.86
CA SER A 66 11.66 -0.20 -20.23
C SER A 66 12.05 0.09 -18.79
N GLU A 67 12.43 1.34 -18.51
CA GLU A 67 12.65 1.78 -17.15
C GLU A 67 11.31 1.57 -16.45
N LYS A 68 11.28 0.60 -15.54
CA LYS A 68 10.11 0.43 -14.66
C LYS A 68 9.87 1.81 -14.04
N PRO A 69 8.63 2.34 -14.09
CA PRO A 69 8.32 3.62 -13.49
C PRO A 69 8.92 3.65 -12.08
N ARG A 70 9.72 4.69 -11.79
CA ARG A 70 10.29 4.85 -10.45
C ARG A 70 9.12 4.90 -9.46
N ARG A 71 8.98 3.84 -8.68
CA ARG A 71 7.95 3.74 -7.64
C ARG A 71 8.32 4.73 -6.54
N SER A 72 7.40 5.61 -6.20
CA SER A 72 7.59 6.66 -5.19
C SER A 72 7.54 6.08 -3.76
N TYR A 73 6.86 4.95 -3.58
CA TYR A 73 6.67 4.30 -2.29
C TYR A 73 6.94 2.81 -2.38
N ASP A 74 7.45 2.25 -1.29
CA ASP A 74 7.61 0.81 -1.17
C ASP A 74 6.28 0.15 -0.78
N VAL A 75 5.60 0.77 0.19
CA VAL A 75 4.36 0.28 0.78
C VAL A 75 3.25 1.33 0.72
N PHE A 76 2.07 0.93 0.29
CA PHE A 76 0.81 1.62 0.53
C PHE A 76 0.10 0.96 1.72
N LEU A 77 -0.30 1.73 2.74
CA LEU A 77 -0.95 1.20 3.93
C LEU A 77 -2.40 1.69 4.01
N SER A 78 -3.36 0.77 3.80
CA SER A 78 -4.81 1.02 3.90
C SER A 78 -5.36 0.44 5.20
N PHE A 79 -6.18 1.21 5.90
CA PHE A 79 -6.77 0.82 7.18
C PHE A 79 -7.99 1.68 7.52
N ARG A 80 -8.81 1.21 8.46
CA ARG A 80 -9.88 2.00 9.06
C ARG A 80 -9.36 2.73 10.29
N GLY A 81 -9.17 4.04 10.20
CA GLY A 81 -8.54 4.87 11.24
C GLY A 81 -9.06 4.63 12.66
N PRO A 82 -10.37 4.82 12.93
CA PRO A 82 -10.96 4.64 14.26
C PRO A 82 -10.75 3.26 14.89
N ASP A 83 -10.55 2.21 14.09
CA ASP A 83 -10.39 0.85 14.59
C ASP A 83 -8.95 0.54 15.04
N VAL A 84 -7.94 1.15 14.40
CA VAL A 84 -6.53 0.73 14.55
C VAL A 84 -5.56 1.82 15.01
N ARG A 85 -5.98 3.09 15.07
CA ARG A 85 -5.07 4.24 15.20
C ARG A 85 -4.30 4.29 16.53
N ASN A 86 -4.82 3.72 17.61
CA ASN A 86 -4.24 4.02 18.91
C ASN A 86 -2.94 3.26 19.20
N HIS A 87 -2.72 2.03 18.72
CA HIS A 87 -1.58 1.20 19.16
C HIS A 87 -0.89 0.39 18.05
N PHE A 88 -1.62 -0.46 17.31
CA PHE A 88 -1.02 -1.35 16.32
C PHE A 88 -0.39 -0.57 15.15
N LEU A 89 -1.12 0.40 14.62
CA LEU A 89 -0.70 1.13 13.43
C LEU A 89 0.55 1.99 13.67
N SER A 90 0.66 2.62 14.84
CA SER A 90 1.85 3.41 15.21
C SER A 90 3.09 2.54 15.32
N HIS A 91 2.98 1.34 15.90
CA HIS A 91 4.10 0.40 15.97
C HIS A 91 4.49 -0.14 14.60
N LEU A 92 3.50 -0.50 13.77
CA LEU A 92 3.76 -0.97 12.40
C LEU A 92 4.49 0.10 11.58
N TYR A 93 4.00 1.34 11.61
CA TYR A 93 4.63 2.43 10.88
C TYR A 93 6.04 2.74 11.40
N ALA A 94 6.23 2.82 12.71
CA ALA A 94 7.56 3.03 13.30
C ALA A 94 8.55 1.93 12.90
N ALA A 95 8.10 0.68 12.84
CA ALA A 95 8.95 -0.44 12.47
C ALA A 95 9.32 -0.43 10.98
N LEU A 96 8.38 -0.05 10.09
CA LEU A 96 8.65 0.14 8.66
C LEU A 96 9.66 1.28 8.43
N ASP A 97 9.50 2.41 9.13
CA ASP A 97 10.39 3.55 9.04
C ASP A 97 11.82 3.22 9.54
N GLN A 98 11.92 2.49 10.67
CA GLN A 98 13.20 2.04 11.23
C GLN A 98 14.03 1.19 10.26
N VAL A 99 13.40 0.39 9.41
CA VAL A 99 14.10 -0.42 8.40
C VAL A 99 14.22 0.27 7.04
N GLY A 100 13.74 1.51 6.91
CA GLY A 100 13.88 2.35 5.72
C GLY A 100 12.86 2.07 4.62
N ILE A 101 11.71 1.47 4.93
CA ILE A 101 10.64 1.19 3.96
C ILE A 101 9.77 2.44 3.79
N SER A 102 9.83 3.06 2.60
CA SER A 102 9.03 4.24 2.26
C SER A 102 7.54 3.88 2.23
N THR A 103 6.76 4.40 3.20
CA THR A 103 5.36 4.01 3.39
C THR A 103 4.42 5.20 3.19
N TYR A 104 3.45 5.06 2.29
CA TYR A 104 2.32 5.98 2.19
C TYR A 104 1.21 5.52 3.15
N ILE A 105 0.88 6.35 4.15
CA ILE A 105 -0.17 6.06 5.13
C ILE A 105 -1.49 6.66 4.69
N ASP A 106 -2.50 5.82 4.50
CA ASP A 106 -3.84 6.29 4.21
C ASP A 106 -4.65 6.65 5.45
N ASN A 107 -4.52 7.89 5.92
CA ASN A 107 -5.31 8.34 7.06
C ASN A 107 -6.62 9.00 6.62
N GLU A 108 -7.70 8.21 6.63
CA GLU A 108 -9.07 8.64 6.34
C GLU A 108 -9.50 9.91 7.10
N GLU A 109 -9.08 10.09 8.36
CA GLU A 109 -9.49 11.28 9.16
C GLU A 109 -8.84 12.59 8.73
N LEU A 110 -7.70 12.52 8.04
CA LEU A 110 -7.04 13.72 7.52
C LEU A 110 -7.68 14.16 6.19
N ARG A 111 -8.62 13.39 5.64
CA ARG A 111 -9.27 13.67 4.37
C ARG A 111 -10.69 14.17 4.58
N LYS A 112 -10.97 15.35 4.03
CA LYS A 112 -12.32 15.92 3.96
C LYS A 112 -12.89 15.63 2.56
N GLY A 113 -13.90 14.76 2.46
CA GLY A 113 -14.66 14.51 1.22
C GLY A 113 -14.93 13.03 0.95
N GLU A 114 -15.94 12.76 0.10
CA GLU A 114 -16.38 11.40 -0.25
C GLU A 114 -15.63 10.79 -1.46
N GLN A 115 -14.81 11.58 -2.18
CA GLN A 115 -14.11 11.14 -3.39
C GLN A 115 -12.62 10.91 -3.15
N ILE A 116 -12.16 9.74 -3.58
CA ILE A 116 -10.73 9.42 -3.65
C ILE A 116 -10.00 10.50 -4.45
N SER A 117 -8.96 11.09 -3.85
CA SER A 117 -8.15 12.08 -4.56
C SER A 117 -7.32 11.41 -5.66
N PRO A 118 -7.07 12.07 -6.80
CA PRO A 118 -6.14 11.57 -7.81
C PRO A 118 -4.74 11.26 -7.25
N ALA A 119 -4.32 12.00 -6.21
CA ALA A 119 -3.06 11.76 -5.50
C ALA A 119 -3.04 10.41 -4.78
N LEU A 120 -4.15 10.01 -4.15
CA LEU A 120 -4.29 8.69 -3.53
C LEU A 120 -4.20 7.58 -4.59
N MET A 121 -4.94 7.71 -5.69
CA MET A 121 -4.89 6.71 -6.78
C MET A 121 -3.47 6.54 -7.30
N LYS A 122 -2.77 7.66 -7.48
CA LYS A 122 -1.37 7.67 -7.90
C LYS A 122 -0.46 7.00 -6.88
N ALA A 123 -0.66 7.25 -5.59
CA ALA A 123 0.14 6.60 -4.53
C ALA A 123 -0.03 5.08 -4.53
N ILE A 124 -1.25 4.56 -4.73
CA ILE A 124 -1.51 3.11 -4.86
C ILE A 124 -0.77 2.55 -6.08
N GLU A 125 -0.83 3.26 -7.20
CA GLU A 125 -0.20 2.84 -8.46
C GLU A 125 1.33 2.90 -8.44
N GLU A 126 1.89 3.84 -7.68
CA GLU A 126 3.33 4.04 -7.51
C GLU A 126 3.91 3.22 -6.36
N SER A 127 3.10 2.41 -5.67
CA SER A 127 3.56 1.49 -4.62
C SER A 127 3.91 0.11 -5.18
N GLN A 128 4.85 -0.60 -4.55
CA GLN A 128 5.15 -1.99 -4.94
C GLN A 128 4.37 -3.02 -4.14
N ILE A 129 4.01 -2.67 -2.90
CA ILE A 129 3.25 -3.52 -1.99
C ILE A 129 2.11 -2.68 -1.40
N ALA A 130 0.93 -3.27 -1.26
CA ALA A 130 -0.16 -2.72 -0.46
C ALA A 130 -0.38 -3.62 0.76
N ILE A 131 -0.30 -3.04 1.95
CA ILE A 131 -0.70 -3.67 3.20
C ILE A 131 -2.11 -3.19 3.52
N VAL A 132 -3.05 -4.12 3.64
CA VAL A 132 -4.46 -3.81 3.91
C VAL A 132 -4.81 -4.36 5.28
N VAL A 133 -5.10 -3.48 6.23
CA VAL A 133 -5.49 -3.85 7.60
C VAL A 133 -7.01 -3.91 7.66
N PHE A 134 -7.56 -5.11 7.50
CA PHE A 134 -8.97 -5.39 7.68
C PHE A 134 -9.31 -5.40 9.17
N SER A 135 -10.27 -4.57 9.57
CA SER A 135 -10.78 -4.43 10.93
C SER A 135 -12.31 -4.48 10.93
N GLU A 136 -12.91 -4.59 12.11
CA GLU A 136 -14.36 -4.81 12.27
C GLU A 136 -15.22 -3.83 11.45
N ASN A 137 -14.86 -2.54 11.42
CA ASN A 137 -15.65 -1.51 10.74
C ASN A 137 -15.06 -1.09 9.39
N TYR A 138 -14.09 -1.82 8.83
CA TYR A 138 -13.46 -1.46 7.55
C TYR A 138 -14.49 -1.28 6.43
N ALA A 139 -15.43 -2.21 6.27
CA ALA A 139 -16.43 -2.16 5.21
C ALA A 139 -17.54 -1.11 5.44
N SER A 140 -17.61 -0.49 6.62
CA SER A 140 -18.56 0.62 6.86
C SER A 140 -18.16 1.89 6.10
N SER A 141 -16.86 2.06 5.82
CA SER A 141 -16.35 3.22 5.09
C SER A 141 -16.37 2.99 3.59
N THR A 142 -17.12 3.82 2.87
CA THR A 142 -17.09 3.86 1.40
C THR A 142 -15.68 4.15 0.90
N TRP A 143 -14.89 4.92 1.65
CA TRP A 143 -13.50 5.22 1.31
C TRP A 143 -12.64 3.95 1.31
N CYS A 144 -12.64 3.20 2.42
CA CYS A 144 -11.90 1.94 2.53
C CYS A 144 -12.32 0.92 1.45
N LEU A 145 -13.60 0.91 1.05
CA LEU A 145 -14.13 0.05 -0.02
C LEU A 145 -13.67 0.47 -1.42
N GLU A 146 -13.58 1.78 -1.68
CA GLU A 146 -13.00 2.30 -2.92
C GLU A 146 -11.49 1.99 -3.01
N GLU A 147 -10.77 2.12 -1.90
CA GLU A 147 -9.35 1.79 -1.82
C GLU A 147 -9.06 0.32 -2.12
N ILE A 148 -9.74 -0.61 -1.42
CA ILE A 148 -9.49 -2.03 -1.65
C ILE A 148 -9.82 -2.42 -3.08
N SER A 149 -10.85 -1.81 -3.66
CA SER A 149 -11.20 -2.03 -5.06
C SER A 149 -10.12 -1.56 -6.01
N LYS A 150 -9.51 -0.40 -5.76
CA LYS A 150 -8.38 0.09 -6.56
C LYS A 150 -7.13 -0.76 -6.36
N ILE A 151 -6.82 -1.15 -5.13
CA ILE A 151 -5.68 -2.01 -4.81
C ILE A 151 -5.79 -3.33 -5.56
N MET A 152 -6.97 -3.96 -5.55
CA MET A 152 -7.18 -5.22 -6.27
C MET A 152 -7.14 -5.05 -7.79
N GLU A 153 -7.60 -3.92 -8.33
CA GLU A 153 -7.40 -3.58 -9.73
C GLU A 153 -5.90 -3.46 -10.08
N CYS A 154 -5.13 -2.73 -9.26
CA CYS A 154 -3.68 -2.58 -9.45
C CYS A 154 -2.92 -3.90 -9.27
N LYS A 155 -3.39 -4.79 -8.40
CA LYS A 155 -2.85 -6.14 -8.26
C LYS A 155 -2.97 -6.92 -9.56
N GLU A 156 -4.15 -6.91 -10.17
CA GLU A 156 -4.43 -7.62 -11.42
C GLU A 156 -3.71 -7.00 -12.62
N LYS A 157 -3.75 -5.67 -12.76
CA LYS A 157 -3.27 -4.96 -13.96
C LYS A 157 -1.81 -4.52 -13.92
N LYS A 158 -1.27 -4.24 -12.73
CA LYS A 158 0.04 -3.61 -12.53
C LYS A 158 1.01 -4.46 -11.69
N GLY A 159 0.58 -5.65 -11.26
CA GLY A 159 1.39 -6.56 -10.47
C GLY A 159 1.70 -6.06 -9.06
N LEU A 160 0.87 -5.16 -8.51
CA LEU A 160 0.95 -4.72 -7.11
C LEU A 160 0.83 -5.95 -6.20
N LYS A 161 1.76 -6.15 -5.26
CA LYS A 161 1.63 -7.22 -4.25
C LYS A 161 0.68 -6.75 -3.15
N VAL A 162 -0.18 -7.63 -2.65
CA VAL A 162 -1.17 -7.30 -1.61
C VAL A 162 -0.99 -8.22 -0.42
N LEU A 163 -0.82 -7.63 0.76
CA LEU A 163 -0.59 -8.30 2.04
C LEU A 163 -1.73 -7.94 3.01
N PRO A 164 -2.74 -8.81 3.15
CA PRO A 164 -3.81 -8.57 4.10
C PRO A 164 -3.38 -8.88 5.53
N VAL A 165 -3.75 -8.00 6.46
CA VAL A 165 -3.66 -8.18 7.91
C VAL A 165 -5.09 -8.18 8.44
N PHE A 166 -5.47 -9.23 9.16
CA PHE A 166 -6.83 -9.40 9.68
C PHE A 166 -6.85 -9.06 11.17
N TYR A 167 -7.11 -7.79 11.48
CA TYR A 167 -7.09 -7.22 12.83
C TYR A 167 -8.45 -7.41 13.52
N LYS A 168 -8.51 -8.34 14.48
CA LYS A 168 -9.71 -8.73 15.24
C LYS A 168 -10.90 -9.15 14.37
N VAL A 169 -10.61 -9.66 13.18
CA VAL A 169 -11.61 -10.20 12.24
C VAL A 169 -11.06 -11.47 11.64
N GLU A 170 -11.94 -12.43 11.32
CA GLU A 170 -11.50 -13.63 10.63
C GLU A 170 -11.47 -13.40 9.10
N PRO A 171 -10.51 -13.98 8.35
CA PRO A 171 -10.47 -13.87 6.89
C PRO A 171 -11.78 -14.28 6.21
N ARG A 172 -12.49 -15.26 6.78
CA ARG A 172 -13.79 -15.74 6.27
C ARG A 172 -14.92 -14.73 6.42
N GLU A 173 -14.83 -13.82 7.39
CA GLU A 173 -15.79 -12.72 7.56
C GLU A 173 -15.62 -11.68 6.45
N VAL A 174 -14.37 -11.31 6.15
CA VAL A 174 -14.02 -10.40 5.05
C VAL A 174 -14.43 -11.01 3.71
N ARG A 175 -13.96 -12.24 3.43
CA ARG A 175 -14.21 -12.95 2.18
C ARG A 175 -15.69 -13.27 1.96
N GLY A 176 -16.39 -13.66 3.02
CA GLY A 176 -17.79 -14.04 2.96
C GLY A 176 -18.75 -12.87 3.14
N GLN A 177 -18.24 -11.66 3.41
CA GLN A 177 -19.01 -10.50 3.85
C GLN A 177 -20.04 -10.88 4.92
N LYS A 178 -19.57 -11.48 6.02
CA LYS A 178 -20.40 -11.91 7.16
C LYS A 178 -20.23 -10.94 8.33
N GLN A 179 -21.04 -11.10 9.38
CA GLN A 179 -20.98 -10.28 10.59
C GLN A 179 -21.01 -8.77 10.27
N SER A 180 -20.08 -7.98 10.80
CA SER A 180 -19.99 -6.53 10.58
C SER A 180 -19.90 -6.18 9.09
N TYR A 181 -19.15 -6.96 8.30
CA TYR A 181 -19.01 -6.76 6.85
C TYR A 181 -20.35 -6.99 6.13
N GLY A 182 -21.10 -8.02 6.52
CA GLY A 182 -22.41 -8.31 5.93
C GLY A 182 -23.41 -7.19 6.21
N LYS A 183 -23.43 -6.68 7.45
CA LYS A 183 -24.26 -5.55 7.84
C LYS A 183 -23.90 -4.30 7.02
N ALA A 184 -22.62 -3.95 6.96
CA ALA A 184 -22.14 -2.79 6.22
C ALA A 184 -22.46 -2.89 4.72
N MET A 185 -22.25 -4.05 4.10
CA MET A 185 -22.60 -4.25 2.69
C MET A 185 -24.11 -4.16 2.44
N GLY A 186 -24.96 -4.62 3.37
CA GLY A 186 -26.41 -4.44 3.29
C GLY A 186 -26.82 -2.96 3.36
N GLU A 187 -26.19 -2.17 4.23
CA GLU A 187 -26.42 -0.72 4.31
C GLU A 187 -26.02 -0.01 3.00
N HIS A 188 -24.89 -0.39 2.40
CA HIS A 188 -24.48 0.13 1.09
C HIS A 188 -25.42 -0.29 -0.04
N GLU A 189 -25.95 -1.51 -0.03
CA GLU A 189 -26.96 -1.95 -1.00
C GLU A 189 -28.25 -1.12 -0.91
N ILE A 190 -28.66 -0.72 0.30
CA ILE A 190 -29.81 0.17 0.51
C ILE A 190 -29.50 1.57 -0.02
N LYS A 191 -28.32 2.11 0.29
CA LYS A 191 -27.92 3.48 -0.07
C LYS A 191 -27.66 3.66 -1.57
N PHE A 192 -26.94 2.73 -2.20
CA PHE A 192 -26.47 2.85 -3.58
C PHE A 192 -27.24 1.97 -4.57
N GLY A 193 -28.08 1.06 -4.05
CA GLY A 193 -28.82 0.08 -4.85
C GLY A 193 -28.09 -1.26 -4.97
N LYS A 194 -28.81 -2.35 -4.72
CA LYS A 194 -28.30 -3.72 -4.77
C LYS A 194 -27.64 -4.12 -6.11
N ASN A 195 -28.13 -3.55 -7.21
CA ASN A 195 -27.63 -3.82 -8.55
C ASN A 195 -26.57 -2.82 -9.03
N SER A 196 -26.15 -1.88 -8.17
CA SER A 196 -25.11 -0.91 -8.50
C SER A 196 -23.78 -1.59 -8.80
N GLU A 197 -23.15 -1.21 -9.91
CA GLU A 197 -21.82 -1.67 -10.29
C GLU A 197 -20.77 -1.32 -9.22
N GLN A 198 -20.99 -0.23 -8.48
CA GLN A 198 -20.12 0.17 -7.37
C GLN A 198 -20.13 -0.88 -6.25
N VAL A 199 -21.33 -1.27 -5.77
CA VAL A 199 -21.47 -2.26 -4.70
C VAL A 199 -20.97 -3.63 -5.13
N LYS A 200 -21.25 -4.04 -6.38
CA LYS A 200 -20.73 -5.30 -6.94
C LYS A 200 -19.20 -5.32 -6.95
N ARG A 201 -18.56 -4.22 -7.37
CA ARG A 201 -17.10 -4.08 -7.36
C ARG A 201 -16.54 -4.18 -5.94
N TRP A 202 -17.15 -3.51 -4.97
CA TRP A 202 -16.72 -3.60 -3.57
C TRP A 202 -16.81 -5.03 -3.02
N LYS A 203 -17.91 -5.75 -3.29
CA LYS A 203 -18.07 -7.15 -2.90
C LYS A 203 -16.99 -8.04 -3.53
N LYS A 204 -16.73 -7.89 -4.83
CA LYS A 204 -15.68 -8.64 -5.52
C LYS A 204 -14.31 -8.37 -4.89
N ALA A 205 -13.98 -7.10 -4.65
CA ALA A 205 -12.70 -6.72 -4.06
C ALA A 205 -12.49 -7.32 -2.66
N LEU A 206 -13.52 -7.29 -1.79
CA LEU A 206 -13.47 -7.92 -0.47
C LEU A 206 -13.37 -9.45 -0.56
N TYR A 207 -14.10 -10.07 -1.48
CA TYR A 207 -14.04 -11.51 -1.71
C TYR A 207 -12.63 -11.95 -2.14
N ASP A 208 -12.05 -11.26 -3.12
CA ASP A 208 -10.73 -11.59 -3.66
C ASP A 208 -9.64 -11.31 -2.63
N ALA A 209 -9.68 -10.14 -1.96
CA ALA A 209 -8.68 -9.77 -0.96
C ALA A 209 -8.75 -10.65 0.30
N GLY A 210 -9.94 -11.01 0.77
CA GLY A 210 -10.13 -11.93 1.89
C GLY A 210 -9.76 -13.38 1.56
N GLY A 211 -9.57 -13.70 0.27
CA GLY A 211 -9.06 -15.00 -0.19
C GLY A 211 -7.53 -15.09 -0.26
N LEU A 212 -6.81 -13.97 -0.09
CA LEU A 212 -5.35 -13.96 -0.10
C LEU A 212 -4.79 -14.46 1.23
N SER A 213 -3.62 -15.10 1.17
CA SER A 213 -2.85 -15.44 2.37
C SER A 213 -2.41 -14.16 3.09
N GLY A 214 -2.62 -14.13 4.41
CA GLY A 214 -2.30 -12.97 5.23
C GLY A 214 -2.08 -13.34 6.69
N TRP A 215 -2.01 -12.32 7.54
CA TRP A 215 -1.68 -12.46 8.95
C TRP A 215 -2.90 -12.18 9.82
N PRO A 216 -3.41 -13.19 10.56
CA PRO A 216 -4.42 -12.95 11.59
C PRO A 216 -3.79 -12.25 12.80
N TYR A 217 -4.51 -11.28 13.35
CA TYR A 217 -4.17 -10.60 14.59
C TYR A 217 -5.40 -10.54 15.50
N THR A 218 -5.60 -11.58 16.30
CA THR A 218 -6.82 -11.77 17.11
C THR A 218 -6.77 -11.11 18.48
N ASP A 219 -5.57 -10.79 18.99
CA ASP A 219 -5.37 -10.49 20.42
C ASP A 219 -5.26 -9.00 20.74
N GLY A 220 -5.73 -8.12 19.84
CA GLY A 220 -5.53 -6.68 19.98
C GLY A 220 -6.29 -5.98 21.09
#